data_AF-A0AAD8EIC9-F1
#
_entry.id   AF-A0AAD8EIC9-F1
#
_cell.length_a   1.000
_cell.length_b   1.000
_cell.length_c   1.000
_cell.angle_alpha   90.00
_cell.angle_beta   90.00
_cell.angle_gamma   90.00
#
_symmetry.space_group_name_H-M   'P 1'
#
loop_
_entity.id
_entity.type
_entity.pdbx_description
1 polymer ?
#
loop_
_entity_poly.entity_id
_entity_poly.type
_entity_poly.pdbx_seq_one_letter_code
_entity_poly.pdbx_strand_id
1 'polypeptide(L)'
;MVMESTLELPQEQMDTPLALQRLWSRRTTITSSLPEESDLGILEDLCPSGQDVDDVPVKNGQCTPNKLQLPYDFCDSEHSDIEYQEEIKEKPARLPVILDAASLGDIPARYEVPALKPYEFPAVGVYVDPRIIPGFRYRVRLIQNQYHEHQYLFNERALMLQSVGRGYSRRLTFQADTNTLNNNTNYFWSDSRPEGFAFELELVSPGDKFTFHDANHVPAGTLEILKNNAPQEEISQAVLKDGSIQKTARIRSLCKVEWFGNGQTAVVLPIRGIAMAVKTKKENACVSRIVNVTIGHHQRGYTLTPGINDKWRHTTVFGKSIGDVPTQYTITGLEAHELPVIGTYIDPRIIPGFSYRVRPAGSKKHLFGGASLRLMNVGAGYGKRITFAPDSNTLNNSTNYFWSDSHPDGFGFEPRAVHEGMKFAVMAEDQRLGEGSVFRADAAQQEEKQELSGKANGAKFIKHIYIDVTCHITLDTPNKRGEAEPQVMRVSGTAIVARGPKQTQAQLIRIEKTLVLHLNSISCLNLKKL
;
A
#
# COMPACT_ATOMS: atom_id res chain seq x y z
N MET A 1 8.59 -66.57 -6.93
CA MET A 1 7.16 -66.87 -7.12
C MET A 1 6.40 -65.67 -6.60
N VAL A 2 5.91 -64.88 -7.53
CA VAL A 2 5.20 -63.61 -7.31
C VAL A 2 3.72 -63.94 -7.12
N MET A 3 3.08 -63.33 -6.14
CA MET A 3 1.63 -63.12 -6.17
C MET A 3 1.35 -61.69 -5.72
N GLU A 4 1.09 -60.85 -6.72
CA GLU A 4 0.41 -59.58 -6.60
C GLU A 4 -1.05 -59.83 -6.20
N SER A 5 -1.59 -58.99 -5.32
CA SER A 5 -3.03 -58.84 -5.16
C SER A 5 -3.37 -57.35 -5.17
N THR A 6 -3.75 -56.90 -6.36
CA THR A 6 -4.33 -55.59 -6.67
C THR A 6 -5.74 -55.52 -6.07
N LEU A 7 -6.02 -54.50 -5.27
CA LEU A 7 -7.37 -54.14 -4.82
C LEU A 7 -7.65 -52.73 -5.33
N GLU A 8 -8.40 -52.65 -6.43
CA GLU A 8 -9.04 -51.44 -6.94
C GLU A 8 -10.25 -51.10 -6.06
N LEU A 9 -10.44 -49.81 -5.73
CA LEU A 9 -11.66 -49.27 -5.14
C LEU A 9 -12.07 -48.00 -5.92
N PRO A 10 -13.38 -47.76 -6.16
CA PRO A 10 -13.86 -46.88 -7.22
C PRO A 10 -13.80 -45.38 -6.87
N GLN A 11 -13.58 -44.56 -7.90
CA GLN A 11 -13.83 -43.12 -7.88
C GLN A 11 -15.35 -42.86 -7.82
N GLU A 12 -15.85 -42.43 -6.66
CA GLU A 12 -17.09 -41.65 -6.59
C GLU A 12 -16.76 -40.20 -6.25
N GLN A 13 -16.98 -39.32 -7.23
CA GLN A 13 -16.99 -37.87 -7.07
C GLN A 13 -18.11 -37.49 -6.10
N MET A 14 -17.76 -36.98 -4.92
CA MET A 14 -18.69 -36.16 -4.15
C MET A 14 -18.67 -34.74 -4.70
N ASP A 15 -19.49 -34.50 -5.73
CA ASP A 15 -19.89 -33.15 -6.12
C ASP A 15 -20.67 -32.52 -4.97
N THR A 16 -20.07 -31.53 -4.32
CA THR A 16 -20.78 -30.68 -3.37
C THR A 16 -21.66 -29.74 -4.21
N PRO A 17 -22.99 -29.72 -4.06
CA PRO A 17 -23.83 -28.93 -4.94
C PRO A 17 -23.61 -27.42 -4.72
N LEU A 18 -23.27 -26.72 -5.81
CA LEU A 18 -23.08 -25.26 -5.94
C LEU A 18 -24.24 -24.39 -5.38
N ALA A 19 -25.37 -25.01 -5.03
CA ALA A 19 -26.53 -24.35 -4.46
C ALA A 19 -26.29 -23.79 -3.05
N LEU A 20 -25.45 -24.44 -2.23
CA LEU A 20 -25.17 -23.98 -0.85
C LEU A 20 -24.17 -22.81 -0.79
N GLN A 21 -23.36 -22.61 -1.83
CA GLN A 21 -22.40 -21.50 -1.90
C GLN A 21 -23.07 -20.16 -2.23
N ARG A 22 -24.24 -20.18 -2.88
CA ARG A 22 -24.98 -18.95 -3.27
C ARG A 22 -25.79 -18.32 -2.14
N LEU A 23 -26.14 -19.07 -1.10
CA LEU A 23 -26.95 -18.57 0.01
C LEU A 23 -26.14 -17.75 1.02
N TRP A 24 -24.82 -17.93 1.09
CA TRP A 24 -23.95 -17.17 1.98
C TRP A 24 -23.42 -15.88 1.34
N SER A 25 -23.29 -15.83 0.01
CA SER A 25 -22.88 -14.62 -0.73
C SER A 25 -23.97 -13.54 -0.81
N ARG A 26 -25.23 -13.86 -0.52
CA ARG A 26 -26.33 -12.86 -0.53
C ARG A 26 -26.45 -12.05 0.75
N ARG A 27 -25.81 -12.46 1.85
CA ARG A 27 -25.78 -11.65 3.10
C ARG A 27 -24.68 -10.60 3.12
N THR A 28 -23.61 -10.77 2.35
CA THR A 28 -22.50 -9.82 2.28
C THR A 28 -22.79 -8.57 1.45
N THR A 29 -23.89 -8.53 0.69
CA THR A 29 -24.25 -7.39 -0.17
C THR A 29 -25.29 -6.44 0.43
N ILE A 30 -25.85 -6.72 1.62
CA ILE A 30 -26.96 -5.94 2.20
C ILE A 30 -26.56 -5.16 3.47
N THR A 31 -25.35 -5.34 4.01
CA THR A 31 -24.91 -4.58 5.21
C THR A 31 -23.53 -3.95 5.01
N SER A 32 -23.40 -3.08 4.02
CA SER A 32 -22.38 -2.02 4.05
C SER A 32 -23.10 -0.68 4.12
N SER A 33 -23.26 -0.16 5.35
CA SER A 33 -23.58 1.25 5.55
C SER A 33 -22.46 2.10 4.92
N LEU A 34 -22.82 2.87 3.90
CA LEU A 34 -22.01 3.98 3.38
C LEU A 34 -21.69 4.95 4.54
N PRO A 35 -20.51 5.59 4.55
CA PRO A 35 -20.25 6.68 5.49
C PRO A 35 -21.17 7.86 5.16
N GLU A 36 -21.83 8.39 6.20
CA GLU A 36 -22.64 9.60 6.16
C GLU A 36 -21.83 10.79 5.62
N GLU A 37 -22.26 11.36 4.49
CA GLU A 37 -22.07 12.78 4.19
C GLU A 37 -23.40 13.49 4.42
N SER A 38 -23.40 14.40 5.39
CA SER A 38 -24.50 15.30 5.68
C SER A 38 -24.54 16.40 4.62
N ASP A 39 -25.48 16.36 3.69
CA ASP A 39 -26.33 17.51 3.31
C ASP A 39 -27.28 17.19 2.15
N LEU A 40 -28.46 17.83 2.20
CA LEU A 40 -29.55 17.92 1.20
C LEU A 40 -30.72 16.90 1.31
N GLY A 41 -31.70 17.29 2.13
CA GLY A 41 -33.03 17.69 1.63
C GLY A 41 -34.01 16.64 1.08
N ILE A 42 -34.93 16.19 1.94
CA ILE A 42 -36.39 16.01 1.74
C ILE A 42 -36.88 15.45 0.38
N LEU A 43 -37.37 14.20 0.37
CA LEU A 43 -38.77 13.89 0.00
C LEU A 43 -39.16 12.46 0.45
N GLU A 44 -40.30 12.36 1.13
CA GLU A 44 -40.97 11.16 1.64
C GLU A 44 -41.63 10.28 0.55
N ASP A 45 -41.84 9.03 0.94
CA ASP A 45 -42.90 8.08 0.56
C ASP A 45 -43.01 7.56 -0.88
N LEU A 46 -42.84 6.24 -1.01
CA LEU A 46 -43.94 5.28 -1.25
C LEU A 46 -43.34 3.93 -1.70
N CYS A 47 -43.37 2.92 -0.82
CA CYS A 47 -43.41 1.53 -1.28
C CYS A 47 -44.87 1.17 -1.61
N PRO A 48 -45.09 0.32 -2.61
CA PRO A 48 -45.96 -0.82 -2.34
C PRO A 48 -45.36 -2.16 -2.77
N SER A 49 -45.80 -3.15 -1.99
CA SER A 49 -45.70 -4.59 -2.11
C SER A 49 -45.91 -5.17 -3.50
N GLY A 50 -45.15 -6.22 -3.81
CA GLY A 50 -45.34 -7.05 -5.00
C GLY A 50 -46.58 -7.93 -4.96
N GLN A 51 -47.09 -8.26 -6.14
CA GLN A 51 -47.89 -9.44 -6.42
C GLN A 51 -47.49 -10.05 -7.77
N ASP A 52 -47.74 -11.34 -7.83
CA ASP A 52 -47.22 -12.41 -8.69
C ASP A 52 -47.98 -12.60 -10.03
N VAL A 53 -47.27 -13.23 -10.99
CA VAL A 53 -47.63 -14.04 -12.20
C VAL A 53 -48.69 -13.58 -13.23
N ASP A 54 -48.36 -13.59 -14.53
CA ASP A 54 -48.57 -14.74 -15.45
C ASP A 54 -48.24 -14.44 -16.94
N ASP A 55 -47.68 -15.47 -17.60
CA ASP A 55 -47.67 -15.91 -19.01
C ASP A 55 -47.50 -15.01 -20.27
N VAL A 56 -46.74 -15.59 -21.23
CA VAL A 56 -46.23 -15.10 -22.52
C VAL A 56 -47.29 -15.19 -23.65
N PRO A 57 -47.26 -14.33 -24.71
CA PRO A 57 -46.74 -14.82 -26.00
C PRO A 57 -45.96 -13.80 -26.84
N VAL A 58 -45.01 -14.36 -27.61
CA VAL A 58 -44.15 -13.75 -28.63
C VAL A 58 -44.94 -13.07 -29.75
N LYS A 59 -44.54 -11.87 -30.18
CA LYS A 59 -44.77 -11.37 -31.55
C LYS A 59 -43.64 -10.45 -32.05
N ASN A 60 -43.25 -10.74 -33.28
CA ASN A 60 -42.20 -10.14 -34.09
C ASN A 60 -42.37 -8.62 -34.31
N GLY A 61 -41.25 -7.90 -34.28
CA GLY A 61 -41.12 -6.53 -34.76
C GLY A 61 -39.66 -6.23 -35.08
N GLN A 62 -39.29 -6.42 -36.35
CA GLN A 62 -38.01 -6.02 -36.91
C GLN A 62 -37.85 -4.49 -36.86
N CYS A 63 -36.70 -4.01 -36.39
CA CYS A 63 -36.12 -2.74 -36.80
C CYS A 63 -34.63 -2.96 -37.09
N THR A 64 -34.25 -2.63 -38.32
CA THR A 64 -32.93 -2.77 -38.94
C THR A 64 -31.80 -2.04 -38.19
N PRO A 65 -30.61 -2.65 -38.01
CA PRO A 65 -29.44 -1.93 -37.49
C PRO A 65 -28.75 -1.18 -38.64
N ASN A 66 -28.70 0.15 -38.51
CA ASN A 66 -27.81 0.97 -39.31
C ASN A 66 -26.35 0.67 -38.96
N LYS A 67 -25.54 0.52 -40.01
CA LYS A 67 -24.10 0.28 -39.99
C LYS A 67 -23.36 1.33 -39.15
N LEU A 68 -22.74 0.90 -38.05
CA LEU A 68 -21.52 1.51 -37.50
C LEU A 68 -20.48 0.39 -37.40
N GLN A 69 -19.67 0.30 -38.45
CA GLN A 69 -18.48 -0.55 -38.48
C GLN A 69 -17.48 -0.01 -37.44
N LEU A 70 -17.34 -0.72 -36.33
CA LEU A 70 -16.16 -0.66 -35.47
C LEU A 70 -15.04 -1.44 -36.18
N PRO A 71 -13.86 -0.84 -36.41
CA PRO A 71 -12.72 -1.59 -36.94
C PRO A 71 -12.32 -2.67 -35.94
N TYR A 72 -12.48 -3.90 -36.39
CA TYR A 72 -11.98 -5.11 -35.78
C TYR A 72 -10.49 -5.16 -36.08
N ASP A 73 -9.64 -4.75 -35.13
CA ASP A 73 -8.21 -5.07 -35.07
C ASP A 73 -7.68 -4.72 -33.67
N PHE A 74 -7.80 -5.65 -32.73
CA PHE A 74 -7.05 -5.64 -31.47
C PHE A 74 -6.57 -7.07 -31.17
N CYS A 75 -5.83 -7.63 -32.13
CA CYS A 75 -4.85 -8.67 -31.86
C CYS A 75 -3.48 -7.98 -31.82
N ASP A 76 -3.09 -7.47 -30.65
CA ASP A 76 -1.68 -7.19 -30.41
C ASP A 76 -0.98 -8.56 -30.37
N SER A 77 -0.38 -8.89 -31.51
CA SER A 77 0.56 -9.99 -31.69
C SER A 77 1.59 -9.98 -30.58
N GLU A 78 1.90 -11.18 -30.09
CA GLU A 78 2.91 -11.47 -29.07
C GLU A 78 4.35 -11.18 -29.53
N HIS A 79 4.67 -10.05 -30.16
CA HIS A 79 6.03 -9.68 -30.55
C HIS A 79 6.28 -8.19 -30.32
N SER A 80 6.59 -7.78 -29.07
CA SER A 80 7.30 -6.52 -28.83
C SER A 80 8.10 -6.49 -27.51
N ASP A 81 8.49 -7.64 -26.98
CA ASP A 81 9.39 -7.72 -25.80
C ASP A 81 10.87 -7.89 -26.20
N ILE A 82 11.22 -7.65 -27.47
CA ILE A 82 12.60 -7.51 -27.95
C ILE A 82 12.72 -6.15 -28.67
N GLU A 83 12.87 -5.07 -27.91
CA GLU A 83 13.36 -3.80 -28.47
C GLU A 83 13.89 -2.85 -27.39
N TYR A 84 14.79 -3.31 -26.53
CA TYR A 84 15.66 -2.41 -25.73
C TYR A 84 17.09 -2.95 -25.55
N GLN A 85 17.53 -3.78 -26.49
CA GLN A 85 18.95 -3.97 -26.82
C GLN A 85 19.07 -4.04 -28.34
N GLU A 86 18.67 -2.96 -29.04
CA GLU A 86 19.25 -2.72 -30.35
C GLU A 86 20.52 -1.91 -30.16
N GLU A 87 21.61 -2.56 -30.56
CA GLU A 87 22.88 -1.97 -30.91
C GLU A 87 22.73 -0.67 -31.71
N ILE A 88 23.77 0.14 -31.61
CA ILE A 88 24.02 1.37 -32.35
C ILE A 88 23.75 1.15 -33.85
N LYS A 89 22.51 1.35 -34.28
CA LYS A 89 22.15 1.64 -35.67
C LYS A 89 21.59 3.05 -35.68
N GLU A 90 22.29 3.91 -36.43
CA GLU A 90 21.96 5.31 -36.64
C GLU A 90 20.48 5.45 -37.03
N LYS A 91 19.64 5.83 -36.06
CA LYS A 91 18.29 6.31 -36.36
C LYS A 91 18.46 7.57 -37.22
N PRO A 92 17.76 7.70 -38.37
CA PRO A 92 17.89 8.86 -39.22
C PRO A 92 17.63 10.13 -38.41
N ALA A 93 18.50 11.13 -38.58
CA ALA A 93 18.39 12.42 -37.93
C ALA A 93 16.95 12.95 -38.10
N ARG A 94 16.24 13.13 -36.98
CA ARG A 94 14.86 13.60 -37.03
C ARG A 94 14.85 14.99 -37.63
N LEU A 95 13.99 15.18 -38.65
CA LEU A 95 13.83 16.46 -39.32
C LEU A 95 13.45 17.54 -38.30
N PRO A 96 13.99 18.76 -38.44
CA PRO A 96 13.63 19.88 -37.59
C PRO A 96 12.13 20.18 -37.68
N VAL A 97 11.55 20.57 -36.54
CA VAL A 97 10.14 20.94 -36.44
C VAL A 97 10.03 22.46 -36.49
N ILE A 98 9.20 22.97 -37.39
CA ILE A 98 8.91 24.41 -37.48
C ILE A 98 7.73 24.72 -36.57
N LEU A 99 7.94 25.61 -35.60
CA LEU A 99 6.94 26.08 -34.65
C LEU A 99 6.57 27.52 -34.99
N ASP A 100 5.28 27.83 -35.04
CA ASP A 100 4.78 29.17 -35.33
C ASP A 100 3.88 29.66 -34.18
N ALA A 101 4.34 30.68 -33.44
CA ALA A 101 3.60 31.25 -32.32
C ALA A 101 2.31 31.96 -32.74
N ALA A 102 2.19 32.39 -34.01
CA ALA A 102 0.94 32.94 -34.52
C ALA A 102 -0.21 31.90 -34.50
N SER A 103 0.12 30.61 -34.63
CA SER A 103 -0.88 29.52 -34.54
C SER A 103 -1.53 29.41 -33.15
N LEU A 104 -0.87 29.95 -32.13
CA LEU A 104 -1.36 29.99 -30.75
C LEU A 104 -2.13 31.28 -30.44
N GLY A 105 -2.28 32.18 -31.42
CA GLY A 105 -2.83 33.52 -31.21
C GLY A 105 -1.87 34.46 -30.47
N ASP A 106 -0.57 34.14 -30.48
CA ASP A 106 0.47 34.91 -29.81
C ASP A 106 1.25 35.81 -30.81
N ILE A 107 2.30 36.48 -30.32
CA ILE A 107 3.18 37.32 -31.14
C ILE A 107 3.74 36.48 -32.30
N PRO A 108 3.62 36.93 -33.57
CA PRO A 108 4.07 36.14 -34.72
C PRO A 108 5.58 35.94 -34.70
N ALA A 109 6.02 34.73 -34.39
CA ALA A 109 7.42 34.34 -34.38
C ALA A 109 7.55 32.86 -34.78
N ARG A 110 8.55 32.56 -35.60
CA ARG A 110 8.83 31.21 -36.08
C ARG A 110 10.15 30.71 -35.54
N TYR A 111 10.13 29.45 -35.11
CA TYR A 111 11.28 28.79 -34.52
C TYR A 111 11.49 27.45 -35.22
N GLU A 112 12.75 27.14 -35.53
CA GLU A 112 13.16 25.84 -36.03
C GLU A 112 13.79 25.06 -34.88
N VAL A 113 13.12 23.98 -34.47
CA VAL A 113 13.49 23.21 -33.28
C VAL A 113 14.00 21.83 -33.71
N PRO A 114 15.27 21.50 -33.47
CA PRO A 114 15.86 20.21 -33.80
C PRO A 114 15.50 19.15 -32.74
N ALA A 115 15.57 17.86 -33.11
CA ALA A 115 15.73 16.75 -32.17
C ALA A 115 14.70 16.64 -31.02
N LEU A 116 13.42 16.94 -31.29
CA LEU A 116 12.33 16.70 -30.34
C LEU A 116 11.98 15.20 -30.28
N LYS A 117 11.66 14.68 -29.08
CA LYS A 117 11.13 13.32 -28.93
C LYS A 117 9.61 13.32 -29.04
N PRO A 118 8.97 12.23 -29.49
CA PRO A 118 7.52 12.21 -29.75
C PRO A 118 6.67 12.50 -28.50
N TYR A 119 7.22 12.23 -27.32
CA TYR A 119 6.59 12.41 -26.02
C TYR A 119 6.91 13.77 -25.35
N GLU A 120 7.67 14.64 -26.03
CA GLU A 120 8.10 15.93 -25.49
C GLU A 120 7.32 17.10 -26.08
N PHE A 121 7.19 18.16 -25.28
CA PHE A 121 6.53 19.41 -25.66
C PHE A 121 7.54 20.57 -25.69
N PRO A 122 7.64 21.32 -26.79
CA PRO A 122 8.65 22.38 -26.91
C PRO A 122 8.18 23.72 -26.27
N ALA A 123 9.16 24.45 -25.72
CA ALA A 123 9.02 25.84 -25.31
C ALA A 123 10.25 26.64 -25.78
N VAL A 124 10.04 27.67 -26.61
CA VAL A 124 11.09 28.49 -27.22
C VAL A 124 10.59 29.90 -27.51
N GLY A 125 11.31 30.92 -27.03
CA GLY A 125 10.93 32.32 -27.23
C GLY A 125 9.49 32.60 -26.75
N VAL A 126 8.61 33.09 -27.63
CA VAL A 126 7.19 33.29 -27.28
C VAL A 126 6.34 32.02 -27.41
N TYR A 127 6.82 31.00 -28.13
CA TYR A 127 6.10 29.74 -28.34
C TYR A 127 6.22 28.84 -27.11
N VAL A 128 5.09 28.46 -26.52
CA VAL A 128 5.00 27.42 -25.49
C VAL A 128 3.90 26.47 -25.93
N ASP A 129 4.24 25.19 -26.10
CA ASP A 129 3.26 24.18 -26.53
C ASP A 129 2.02 24.19 -25.60
N PRO A 130 0.79 24.26 -26.14
CA PRO A 130 -0.44 24.31 -25.35
C PRO A 130 -0.65 23.16 -24.37
N ARG A 131 0.09 22.06 -24.52
CA ARG A 131 0.09 20.92 -23.59
C ARG A 131 0.97 21.16 -22.36
N ILE A 132 1.76 22.23 -22.33
CA ILE A 132 2.52 22.66 -21.14
C ILE A 132 1.59 23.49 -20.25
N ILE A 133 1.02 22.86 -19.23
CA ILE A 133 -0.05 23.43 -18.42
C ILE A 133 0.41 23.54 -16.96
N PRO A 134 0.32 24.73 -16.34
CA PRO A 134 0.57 24.88 -14.91
C PRO A 134 -0.33 23.99 -14.06
N GLY A 135 0.25 23.38 -13.03
CA GLY A 135 -0.35 22.40 -12.14
C GLY A 135 0.10 20.96 -12.41
N PHE A 136 0.69 20.67 -13.57
CA PHE A 136 1.27 19.36 -13.90
C PHE A 136 2.79 19.33 -13.66
N ARG A 137 3.33 18.13 -13.44
CA ARG A 137 4.77 17.90 -13.28
C ARG A 137 5.43 17.63 -14.62
N TYR A 138 6.59 18.23 -14.83
CA TYR A 138 7.40 18.04 -16.02
C TYR A 138 8.87 17.88 -15.67
N ARG A 139 9.53 16.96 -16.37
CA ARG A 139 10.99 16.95 -16.47
C ARG A 139 11.38 17.81 -17.66
N VAL A 140 12.38 18.67 -17.49
CA VAL A 140 12.77 19.64 -18.52
C VAL A 140 14.21 19.38 -18.94
N ARG A 141 14.45 19.27 -20.25
CA ARG A 141 15.80 19.25 -20.82
C ARG A 141 16.02 20.38 -21.80
N LEU A 142 17.28 20.71 -22.02
CA LEU A 142 17.70 21.57 -23.11
C LEU A 142 17.53 20.84 -24.45
N ILE A 143 17.06 21.55 -25.46
CA ILE A 143 17.06 21.08 -26.84
C ILE A 143 18.45 21.35 -27.42
N GLN A 144 19.03 20.38 -28.11
CA GLN A 144 20.38 20.47 -28.66
C GLN A 144 20.43 19.83 -30.04
N ASN A 145 21.25 20.40 -30.93
CA ASN A 145 21.44 19.94 -32.31
C ASN A 145 22.30 18.68 -32.46
N GLN A 146 23.07 18.30 -31.43
CA GLN A 146 24.09 17.24 -31.52
C GLN A 146 23.91 16.17 -30.42
N TYR A 147 24.43 14.97 -30.69
CA TYR A 147 24.36 13.73 -29.86
C TYR A 147 25.13 13.83 -28.51
N HIS A 148 25.21 14.99 -27.90
CA HIS A 148 25.74 15.13 -26.55
C HIS A 148 24.70 14.68 -25.51
N GLU A 149 25.19 14.29 -24.33
CA GLU A 149 24.37 13.84 -23.21
C GLU A 149 23.22 14.82 -22.94
N HIS A 150 22.02 14.28 -22.78
CA HIS A 150 20.82 15.08 -22.53
C HIS A 150 20.99 15.91 -21.26
N GLN A 151 21.16 17.22 -21.40
CA GLN A 151 21.26 18.11 -20.25
C GLN A 151 19.87 18.45 -19.71
N TYR A 152 19.51 17.82 -18.61
CA TYR A 152 18.28 18.12 -17.86
C TYR A 152 18.49 19.27 -16.87
N LEU A 153 17.45 20.06 -16.68
CA LEU A 153 17.38 21.05 -15.60
C LEU A 153 16.99 20.36 -14.29
N PHE A 154 17.20 21.08 -13.18
CA PHE A 154 16.70 20.70 -11.84
C PHE A 154 17.17 19.34 -11.33
N ASN A 155 18.36 18.90 -11.74
CA ASN A 155 18.94 17.59 -11.41
C ASN A 155 18.03 16.44 -11.88
N GLU A 156 17.48 16.54 -13.10
CA GLU A 156 16.59 15.52 -13.71
C GLU A 156 15.26 15.30 -13.00
N ARG A 157 14.96 16.09 -11.95
CA ARG A 157 13.69 15.98 -11.23
C ARG A 157 12.55 16.53 -12.07
N ALA A 158 11.44 15.80 -12.10
CA ALA A 158 10.20 16.37 -12.59
C ALA A 158 9.62 17.29 -11.51
N LEU A 159 9.45 18.57 -11.86
CA LEU A 159 8.90 19.57 -10.96
C LEU A 159 7.53 20.02 -11.46
N MET A 160 6.66 20.37 -10.52
CA MET A 160 5.37 20.95 -10.85
C MET A 160 5.55 22.35 -11.41
N LEU A 161 5.02 22.59 -12.61
CA LEU A 161 4.98 23.91 -13.22
C LEU A 161 3.93 24.76 -12.50
N GLN A 162 4.31 25.87 -11.90
CA GLN A 162 3.40 26.76 -11.17
C GLN A 162 2.81 27.85 -12.06
N SER A 163 3.61 28.38 -13.00
CA SER A 163 3.15 29.44 -13.88
C SER A 163 3.98 29.52 -15.17
N VAL A 164 3.33 30.04 -16.21
CA VAL A 164 3.96 30.50 -17.46
C VAL A 164 3.73 31.99 -17.56
N GLY A 165 4.81 32.76 -17.56
CA GLY A 165 4.79 34.23 -17.58
C GLY A 165 4.24 34.81 -18.88
N ARG A 166 3.95 36.12 -18.86
CA ARG A 166 3.57 36.89 -20.03
C ARG A 166 4.76 37.70 -20.58
N GLY A 167 4.74 38.00 -21.89
CA GLY A 167 5.73 38.89 -22.53
C GLY A 167 6.42 38.25 -23.73
N TYR A 168 7.46 38.92 -24.23
CA TYR A 168 8.30 38.46 -25.36
C TYR A 168 9.18 37.26 -25.01
N SER A 169 9.35 36.99 -23.72
CA SER A 169 9.90 35.75 -23.19
C SER A 169 9.00 35.24 -22.07
N ARG A 170 8.83 33.92 -22.00
CA ARG A 170 7.96 33.27 -21.04
C ARG A 170 8.80 32.81 -19.87
N ARG A 171 8.59 33.41 -18.69
CA ARG A 171 9.16 32.91 -17.45
C ARG A 171 8.41 31.64 -17.03
N LEU A 172 9.07 30.49 -17.07
CA LEU A 172 8.52 29.22 -16.60
C LEU A 172 8.98 29.01 -15.17
N THR A 173 8.04 29.02 -14.22
CA THR A 173 8.33 28.91 -12.78
C THR A 173 7.81 27.60 -12.25
N PHE A 174 8.66 26.85 -11.58
CA PHE A 174 8.36 25.55 -10.99
C PHE A 174 8.31 25.61 -9.47
N GLN A 175 7.76 24.57 -8.85
CA GLN A 175 7.70 24.44 -7.40
C GLN A 175 9.08 24.62 -6.76
N ALA A 176 9.12 25.39 -5.67
CA ALA A 176 10.32 25.57 -4.88
C ALA A 176 10.66 24.28 -4.11
N ASP A 177 11.94 24.10 -3.78
CA ASP A 177 12.35 23.07 -2.85
C ASP A 177 11.84 23.37 -1.43
N THR A 178 11.76 22.33 -0.59
CA THR A 178 11.28 22.45 0.79
C THR A 178 12.05 23.55 1.53
N ASN A 179 11.32 24.47 2.19
CA ASN A 179 11.87 25.61 2.92
C ASN A 179 12.62 26.67 2.08
N THR A 180 12.47 26.67 0.75
CA THR A 180 13.14 27.65 -0.14
C THR A 180 12.17 28.58 -0.87
N LEU A 181 10.91 28.68 -0.41
CA LEU A 181 9.85 29.43 -1.11
C LEU A 181 10.26 30.87 -1.49
N ASN A 182 10.94 31.58 -0.59
CA ASN A 182 11.38 32.97 -0.82
C ASN A 182 12.63 33.09 -1.71
N ASN A 183 13.38 32.00 -1.90
CA ASN A 183 14.63 31.95 -2.67
C ASN A 183 14.53 30.88 -3.78
N ASN A 184 13.37 30.79 -4.42
CA ASN A 184 13.11 29.78 -5.44
C ASN A 184 13.95 30.03 -6.70
N THR A 185 14.92 29.15 -6.96
CA THR A 185 15.77 29.16 -8.15
C THR A 185 15.21 28.30 -9.29
N ASN A 186 14.07 27.61 -9.07
CA ASN A 186 13.47 26.71 -10.05
C ASN A 186 12.64 27.48 -11.09
N TYR A 187 13.30 28.34 -11.86
CA TYR A 187 12.68 29.04 -12.98
C TYR A 187 13.70 29.31 -14.10
N PHE A 188 13.20 29.52 -15.30
CA PHE A 188 14.00 29.99 -16.44
C PHE A 188 13.11 30.75 -17.42
N TRP A 189 13.73 31.35 -18.43
CA TRP A 189 13.04 32.05 -19.51
C TRP A 189 13.14 31.23 -20.79
N SER A 190 12.04 31.11 -21.54
CA SER A 190 11.97 30.31 -22.77
C SER A 190 12.91 30.76 -23.89
N ASP A 191 13.44 31.97 -23.82
CA ASP A 191 14.45 32.53 -24.75
C ASP A 191 15.88 32.46 -24.22
N SER A 192 16.10 31.95 -23.00
CA SER A 192 17.46 31.79 -22.45
C SER A 192 18.32 30.81 -23.27
N ARG A 193 17.71 30.07 -24.20
CA ARG A 193 18.36 29.18 -25.16
C ARG A 193 17.72 29.33 -26.54
N PRO A 194 18.51 29.54 -27.61
CA PRO A 194 17.99 29.66 -28.98
C PRO A 194 17.20 28.42 -29.45
N GLU A 195 17.67 27.23 -29.09
CA GLU A 195 17.04 25.95 -29.47
C GLU A 195 15.81 25.60 -28.61
N GLY A 196 15.64 26.29 -27.48
CA GLY A 196 14.54 26.09 -26.55
C GLY A 196 14.69 24.90 -25.60
N PHE A 197 13.56 24.52 -25.02
CA PHE A 197 13.44 23.53 -23.96
C PHE A 197 12.39 22.48 -24.30
N ALA A 198 12.65 21.23 -23.93
CA ALA A 198 11.72 20.12 -24.11
C ALA A 198 11.16 19.67 -22.76
N PHE A 199 9.84 19.62 -22.68
CA PHE A 199 9.06 19.22 -21.50
C PHE A 199 8.58 17.79 -21.65
N GLU A 200 8.93 16.93 -20.71
CA GLU A 200 8.44 15.56 -20.58
C GLU A 200 7.43 15.49 -19.43
N LEU A 201 6.20 15.04 -19.70
CA LEU A 201 5.14 14.92 -18.70
C LEU A 201 5.47 13.81 -17.68
N GLU A 202 5.25 14.06 -16.39
CA GLU A 202 5.39 13.04 -15.34
C GLU A 202 4.14 13.00 -14.45
N LEU A 203 3.17 12.15 -14.78
CA LEU A 203 1.95 11.98 -13.98
C LEU A 203 2.22 11.15 -12.72
N VAL A 204 2.95 10.05 -12.86
CA VAL A 204 3.39 9.18 -11.74
C VAL A 204 4.88 9.33 -11.47
N SER A 205 5.30 9.36 -10.20
CA SER A 205 6.70 9.50 -9.80
C SER A 205 7.11 8.41 -8.81
N PRO A 206 8.42 8.13 -8.67
CA PRO A 206 8.91 7.28 -7.59
C PRO A 206 8.39 7.72 -6.22
N GLY A 207 7.96 6.76 -5.40
CA GLY A 207 7.32 6.98 -4.10
C GLY A 207 5.80 7.14 -4.15
N ASP A 208 5.20 7.34 -5.33
CA ASP A 208 3.74 7.35 -5.46
C ASP A 208 3.19 5.95 -5.11
N LYS A 209 2.13 5.93 -4.30
CA LYS A 209 1.53 4.69 -3.75
C LYS A 209 0.10 4.54 -4.21
N PHE A 210 -0.30 3.29 -4.47
CA PHE A 210 -1.61 2.95 -5.01
C PHE A 210 -2.16 1.67 -4.37
N THR A 211 -3.48 1.58 -4.32
CA THR A 211 -4.22 0.34 -4.08
C THR A 211 -4.75 -0.15 -5.41
N PHE A 212 -4.50 -1.42 -5.75
CA PHE A 212 -4.92 -1.98 -7.03
C PHE A 212 -6.06 -2.98 -6.85
N HIS A 213 -6.99 -2.93 -7.80
CA HIS A 213 -8.21 -3.71 -7.85
C HIS A 213 -8.18 -4.63 -9.05
N ASP A 214 -8.68 -5.84 -8.90
CA ASP A 214 -8.87 -6.77 -10.00
C ASP A 214 -9.98 -6.31 -10.96
N ALA A 215 -10.26 -7.13 -11.99
CA ALA A 215 -11.29 -6.86 -12.98
C ALA A 215 -12.72 -6.80 -12.41
N ASN A 216 -12.95 -7.34 -11.20
CA ASN A 216 -14.23 -7.30 -10.49
C ASN A 216 -14.31 -6.12 -9.51
N HIS A 217 -13.35 -5.18 -9.57
CA HIS A 217 -13.20 -4.07 -8.62
C HIS A 217 -12.97 -4.51 -7.17
N VAL A 218 -12.47 -5.74 -6.96
CA VAL A 218 -12.10 -6.24 -5.64
C VAL A 218 -10.65 -5.83 -5.36
N PRO A 219 -10.35 -5.24 -4.19
CA PRO A 219 -9.00 -4.84 -3.82
C PRO A 219 -8.09 -6.07 -3.71
N ALA A 220 -7.04 -6.10 -4.52
CA ALA A 220 -6.13 -7.24 -4.65
C ALA A 220 -4.78 -7.01 -3.96
N GLY A 221 -4.39 -5.75 -3.76
CA GLY A 221 -3.16 -5.40 -3.05
C GLY A 221 -2.79 -3.93 -3.14
N THR A 222 -1.57 -3.62 -2.74
CA THR A 222 -0.98 -2.27 -2.81
C THR A 222 0.31 -2.29 -3.63
N LEU A 223 0.66 -1.14 -4.19
CA LEU A 223 1.93 -0.97 -4.87
C LEU A 223 2.54 0.41 -4.66
N GLU A 224 3.86 0.48 -4.73
CA GLU A 224 4.66 1.69 -4.68
C GLU A 224 5.52 1.79 -5.95
N ILE A 225 5.49 2.93 -6.63
CA ILE A 225 6.35 3.19 -7.78
C ILE A 225 7.79 3.32 -7.29
N LEU A 226 8.71 2.50 -7.79
CA LEU A 226 10.13 2.58 -7.48
C LEU A 226 10.89 3.39 -8.52
N LYS A 227 10.55 3.18 -9.80
CA LYS A 227 11.22 3.83 -10.93
C LYS A 227 10.28 3.91 -12.13
N ASN A 228 10.35 4.99 -12.89
CA ASN A 228 9.76 5.07 -14.23
C ASN A 228 10.76 4.50 -15.24
N ASN A 229 10.38 3.42 -15.94
CA ASN A 229 11.26 2.72 -16.87
C ASN A 229 11.22 3.30 -18.29
N ALA A 230 10.17 4.08 -18.60
CA ALA A 230 10.05 4.81 -19.85
C ALA A 230 9.42 6.19 -19.59
N PRO A 231 9.62 7.15 -20.50
CA PRO A 231 8.87 8.41 -20.54
C PRO A 231 7.36 8.18 -20.57
N GLN A 232 6.60 9.10 -19.98
CA GLN A 232 5.13 9.00 -19.96
C GLN A 232 4.56 9.72 -21.18
N GLU A 233 3.93 8.96 -22.07
CA GLU A 233 3.43 9.45 -23.34
C GLU A 233 2.00 9.97 -23.16
N GLU A 234 1.77 11.26 -23.38
CA GLU A 234 0.42 11.82 -23.36
C GLU A 234 -0.43 11.24 -24.51
N ILE A 235 -1.55 10.62 -24.15
CA ILE A 235 -2.55 10.07 -25.07
C ILE A 235 -3.59 11.15 -25.40
N SER A 236 -4.04 11.89 -24.38
CA SER A 236 -5.08 12.91 -24.57
C SER A 236 -5.05 13.98 -23.49
N GLN A 237 -5.51 15.17 -23.86
CA GLN A 237 -5.81 16.28 -22.97
C GLN A 237 -7.24 16.75 -23.23
N ALA A 238 -8.05 16.85 -22.17
CA ALA A 238 -9.44 17.31 -22.25
C ALA A 238 -9.75 18.36 -21.17
N VAL A 239 -10.54 19.36 -21.53
CA VAL A 239 -11.13 20.30 -20.57
C VAL A 239 -12.52 19.77 -20.23
N LEU A 240 -12.76 19.47 -18.95
CA LEU A 240 -14.02 18.95 -18.45
C LEU A 240 -15.06 20.07 -18.29
N LYS A 241 -16.33 19.71 -18.10
CA LYS A 241 -17.46 20.66 -18.02
C LYS A 241 -17.32 21.70 -16.90
N ASP A 242 -16.66 21.32 -15.81
CA ASP A 242 -16.36 22.19 -14.66
C ASP A 242 -15.13 23.11 -14.90
N GLY A 243 -14.49 22.99 -16.07
CA GLY A 243 -13.28 23.70 -16.43
C GLY A 243 -12.00 23.11 -15.83
N SER A 244 -12.06 21.93 -15.22
CA SER A 244 -10.86 21.17 -14.86
C SER A 244 -10.20 20.57 -16.10
N ILE A 245 -8.92 20.26 -16.00
CA ILE A 245 -8.12 19.75 -17.11
C ILE A 245 -7.70 18.32 -16.78
N GLN A 246 -8.08 17.38 -17.63
CA GLN A 246 -7.67 15.98 -17.53
C GLN A 246 -6.57 15.69 -18.55
N LYS A 247 -5.46 15.10 -18.08
CA LYS A 247 -4.44 14.51 -18.94
C LYS A 247 -4.43 13.00 -18.74
N THR A 248 -4.35 12.28 -19.85
CA THR A 248 -4.25 10.83 -19.90
C THR A 248 -2.91 10.47 -20.51
N ALA A 249 -2.10 9.65 -19.85
CA ALA A 249 -0.79 9.24 -20.33
C ALA A 249 -0.54 7.75 -20.17
N ARG A 250 0.20 7.15 -21.11
CA ARG A 250 0.71 5.79 -21.00
C ARG A 250 1.89 5.78 -20.04
N ILE A 251 1.90 4.85 -19.10
CA ILE A 251 2.97 4.71 -18.11
C ILE A 251 3.62 3.32 -18.17
N ARG A 252 4.92 3.28 -17.90
CA ARG A 252 5.70 2.05 -17.70
C ARG A 252 6.66 2.24 -16.54
N SER A 253 6.44 1.51 -15.46
CA SER A 253 7.17 1.71 -14.21
C SER A 253 7.54 0.38 -13.57
N LEU A 254 8.59 0.38 -12.76
CA LEU A 254 8.95 -0.70 -11.86
C LEU A 254 8.35 -0.39 -10.49
N CYS A 255 7.67 -1.37 -9.90
CA CYS A 255 6.91 -1.17 -8.65
C CYS A 255 7.21 -2.25 -7.63
N LYS A 256 7.15 -1.88 -6.35
CA LYS A 256 7.06 -2.82 -5.23
C LYS A 256 5.59 -3.15 -5.01
N VAL A 257 5.20 -4.41 -5.17
CA VAL A 257 3.82 -4.89 -5.14
C VAL A 257 3.62 -5.80 -3.92
N GLU A 258 2.61 -5.53 -3.10
CA GLU A 258 2.18 -6.36 -1.97
C GLU A 258 0.76 -6.87 -2.23
N TRP A 259 0.58 -8.19 -2.29
CA TRP A 259 -0.72 -8.83 -2.50
C TRP A 259 -1.42 -9.10 -1.17
N PHE A 260 -2.72 -8.83 -1.09
CA PHE A 260 -3.48 -9.10 0.12
C PHE A 260 -3.68 -10.61 0.39
N GLY A 261 -3.91 -11.42 -0.65
CA GLY A 261 -4.36 -12.80 -0.50
C GLY A 261 -3.31 -13.86 -0.10
N ASN A 262 -2.00 -13.60 -0.23
CA ASN A 262 -1.01 -14.70 -0.24
C ASN A 262 0.04 -14.66 0.89
N GLY A 263 -0.04 -13.71 1.83
CA GLY A 263 1.04 -13.50 2.81
C GLY A 263 2.42 -13.31 2.15
N GLN A 264 2.43 -12.97 0.86
CA GLN A 264 3.64 -12.82 0.06
C GLN A 264 4.31 -11.52 0.45
N THR A 265 5.60 -11.61 0.76
CA THR A 265 6.49 -10.46 0.87
C THR A 265 6.40 -9.64 -0.40
N ALA A 266 6.51 -8.32 -0.27
CA ALA A 266 6.44 -7.43 -1.41
C ALA A 266 7.44 -7.83 -2.51
N VAL A 267 6.96 -7.93 -3.75
CA VAL A 267 7.75 -8.34 -4.93
C VAL A 267 7.94 -7.15 -5.85
N VAL A 268 9.10 -7.05 -6.49
CA VAL A 268 9.36 -6.00 -7.49
C VAL A 268 8.91 -6.48 -8.86
N LEU A 269 7.92 -5.81 -9.45
CA LEU A 269 7.33 -6.17 -10.74
C LEU A 269 7.19 -4.94 -11.65
N PRO A 270 7.36 -5.10 -12.97
CA PRO A 270 7.03 -4.04 -13.92
C PRO A 270 5.50 -3.90 -14.04
N ILE A 271 5.05 -2.66 -14.23
CA ILE A 271 3.66 -2.36 -14.57
C ILE A 271 3.58 -1.57 -15.88
N ARG A 272 2.51 -1.80 -16.63
CA ARG A 272 2.10 -0.97 -17.78
C ARG A 272 0.66 -0.55 -17.57
N GLY A 273 0.30 0.68 -17.92
CA GLY A 273 -1.07 1.17 -17.72
C GLY A 273 -1.33 2.55 -18.32
N ILE A 274 -2.55 3.03 -18.13
CA ILE A 274 -3.00 4.36 -18.58
C ILE A 274 -3.34 5.20 -17.35
N ALA A 275 -2.50 6.18 -17.02
CA ALA A 275 -2.70 7.09 -15.91
C ALA A 275 -3.59 8.27 -16.31
N MET A 276 -4.56 8.60 -15.47
CA MET A 276 -5.46 9.74 -15.66
C MET A 276 -5.26 10.74 -14.53
N ALA A 277 -4.76 11.93 -14.84
CA ALA A 277 -4.58 13.01 -13.88
C ALA A 277 -5.55 14.16 -14.14
N VAL A 278 -6.11 14.72 -13.08
CA VAL A 278 -7.06 15.83 -13.15
C VAL A 278 -6.50 17.02 -12.38
N LYS A 279 -6.52 18.19 -13.01
CA LYS A 279 -6.15 19.47 -12.42
C LYS A 279 -7.37 20.36 -12.34
N THR A 280 -7.78 20.75 -11.14
CA THR A 280 -8.87 21.71 -10.95
C THR A 280 -8.37 23.15 -11.09
N LYS A 281 -9.26 24.15 -10.98
CA LYS A 281 -8.84 25.56 -11.01
C LYS A 281 -8.04 25.98 -9.78
N LYS A 282 -8.30 25.35 -8.64
CA LYS A 282 -7.72 25.72 -7.33
C LYS A 282 -6.56 24.83 -6.94
N GLU A 283 -6.53 23.61 -7.45
CA GLU A 283 -5.57 22.59 -7.03
C GLU A 283 -4.68 22.18 -8.20
N ASN A 284 -3.52 21.67 -7.85
CA ASN A 284 -2.60 21.10 -8.80
C ASN A 284 -3.13 19.75 -9.34
N ALA A 285 -2.50 19.26 -10.40
CA ALA A 285 -2.87 17.98 -10.97
C ALA A 285 -2.61 16.85 -9.96
N CYS A 286 -3.61 16.02 -9.73
CA CYS A 286 -3.47 14.77 -9.01
C CYS A 286 -3.83 13.61 -9.94
N VAL A 287 -3.11 12.48 -9.81
CA VAL A 287 -3.54 11.24 -10.45
C VAL A 287 -4.85 10.82 -9.81
N SER A 288 -5.90 10.63 -10.61
CA SER A 288 -7.22 10.18 -10.14
C SER A 288 -7.32 8.67 -10.10
N ARG A 289 -6.77 8.00 -11.14
CA ARG A 289 -6.73 6.55 -11.29
C ARG A 289 -5.76 6.14 -12.40
N ILE A 290 -5.38 4.87 -12.42
CA ILE A 290 -4.66 4.24 -13.52
C ILE A 290 -5.44 3.01 -13.95
N VAL A 291 -5.79 2.92 -15.22
CA VAL A 291 -6.66 1.86 -15.77
C VAL A 291 -5.90 0.97 -16.74
N ASN A 292 -6.51 -0.16 -17.08
CA ASN A 292 -5.95 -1.19 -17.97
C ASN A 292 -4.54 -1.60 -17.54
N VAL A 293 -4.34 -1.72 -16.23
CA VAL A 293 -3.02 -2.00 -15.67
C VAL A 293 -2.70 -3.47 -15.81
N THR A 294 -1.49 -3.72 -16.30
CA THR A 294 -0.85 -5.02 -16.32
C THR A 294 0.25 -5.02 -15.28
N ILE A 295 0.24 -6.02 -14.39
CA ILE A 295 1.26 -6.22 -13.35
C ILE A 295 2.04 -7.51 -13.71
N GLY A 296 3.35 -7.38 -13.91
CA GLY A 296 4.16 -8.49 -14.41
C GLY A 296 3.82 -8.86 -15.87
N HIS A 297 3.99 -10.14 -16.22
CA HIS A 297 3.84 -10.61 -17.61
C HIS A 297 2.44 -11.11 -17.99
N HIS A 298 1.64 -11.59 -17.02
CA HIS A 298 0.37 -12.30 -17.32
C HIS A 298 -0.86 -11.75 -16.61
N GLN A 299 -0.71 -10.82 -15.66
CA GLN A 299 -1.83 -10.35 -14.86
C GLN A 299 -2.33 -9.02 -15.42
N ARG A 300 -3.47 -9.02 -16.10
CA ARG A 300 -4.04 -7.86 -16.80
C ARG A 300 -5.39 -7.45 -16.21
N GLY A 301 -5.80 -6.22 -16.49
CA GLY A 301 -7.15 -5.73 -16.18
C GLY A 301 -7.27 -5.08 -14.80
N TYR A 302 -6.15 -4.69 -14.18
CA TYR A 302 -6.20 -4.01 -12.89
C TYR A 302 -6.54 -2.52 -13.02
N THR A 303 -7.12 -1.98 -11.95
CA THR A 303 -7.31 -0.54 -11.76
C THR A 303 -6.64 -0.08 -10.48
N LEU A 304 -5.82 0.96 -10.56
CA LEU A 304 -5.11 1.54 -9.43
C LEU A 304 -5.82 2.82 -8.99
N THR A 305 -6.05 2.95 -7.70
CA THR A 305 -6.50 4.17 -7.05
C THR A 305 -5.36 4.74 -6.18
N PRO A 306 -5.13 6.06 -6.19
CA PRO A 306 -4.10 6.69 -5.36
C PRO A 306 -4.26 6.38 -3.87
N GLY A 307 -3.14 6.22 -3.18
CA GLY A 307 -3.07 5.94 -1.75
C GLY A 307 -3.09 4.44 -1.41
N ILE A 308 -2.67 4.15 -0.18
CA ILE A 308 -2.75 2.81 0.42
C ILE A 308 -4.00 2.77 1.29
N ASN A 309 -4.87 1.79 1.01
CA ASN A 309 -6.02 1.51 1.85
C ASN A 309 -5.90 0.14 2.50
N ASP A 310 -5.17 0.07 3.62
CA ASP A 310 -4.96 -1.17 4.37
C ASP A 310 -6.26 -1.77 4.94
N LYS A 311 -7.34 -0.98 5.03
CA LYS A 311 -8.64 -1.48 5.48
C LYS A 311 -9.20 -2.57 4.57
N TRP A 312 -8.75 -2.59 3.32
CA TRP A 312 -9.19 -3.54 2.30
C TRP A 312 -8.34 -4.82 2.23
N ARG A 313 -7.34 -4.93 3.11
CA ARG A 313 -6.53 -6.13 3.24
C ARG A 313 -7.40 -7.30 3.66
N HIS A 314 -7.55 -8.26 2.76
CA HIS A 314 -8.21 -9.52 3.04
C HIS A 314 -7.16 -10.59 3.38
N THR A 315 -7.36 -11.31 4.48
CA THR A 315 -6.52 -12.45 4.88
C THR A 315 -7.38 -13.70 4.81
N THR A 316 -7.04 -14.61 3.90
CA THR A 316 -7.74 -15.91 3.79
C THR A 316 -7.00 -16.94 4.62
N VAL A 317 -7.73 -17.60 5.51
CA VAL A 317 -7.21 -18.63 6.42
C VAL A 317 -8.00 -19.91 6.26
N PHE A 318 -7.33 -21.05 6.46
CA PHE A 318 -7.89 -22.38 6.26
C PHE A 318 -7.80 -23.18 7.54
N GLY A 319 -8.91 -23.68 8.07
CA GLY A 319 -8.89 -24.55 9.27
C GLY A 319 -8.04 -25.81 9.06
N LYS A 320 -8.00 -26.34 7.82
CA LYS A 320 -7.13 -27.47 7.44
C LYS A 320 -5.65 -27.19 7.69
N SER A 321 -5.17 -25.96 7.54
CA SER A 321 -3.74 -25.64 7.71
C SER A 321 -3.27 -25.75 9.17
N ILE A 322 -4.21 -25.72 10.12
CA ILE A 322 -3.95 -25.82 11.55
C ILE A 322 -4.41 -27.16 12.14
N GLY A 323 -4.85 -28.10 11.29
CA GLY A 323 -5.41 -29.38 11.71
C GLY A 323 -6.80 -29.29 12.35
N ASP A 324 -7.54 -28.20 12.13
CA ASP A 324 -8.94 -28.04 12.56
C ASP A 324 -9.89 -28.42 11.40
N VAL A 325 -11.20 -28.30 11.63
CA VAL A 325 -12.26 -28.49 10.62
C VAL A 325 -11.89 -27.73 9.34
N PRO A 326 -12.04 -28.32 8.13
CA PRO A 326 -11.58 -27.73 6.87
C PRO A 326 -12.47 -26.57 6.38
N THR A 327 -12.65 -25.56 7.23
CA THR A 327 -13.31 -24.30 6.93
C THR A 327 -12.36 -23.34 6.22
N GLN A 328 -12.92 -22.45 5.41
CA GLN A 328 -12.21 -21.33 4.81
C GLN A 328 -12.87 -20.04 5.29
N TYR A 329 -12.06 -19.13 5.83
CA TYR A 329 -12.51 -17.82 6.26
C TYR A 329 -11.72 -16.73 5.55
N THR A 330 -12.37 -15.63 5.21
CA THR A 330 -11.74 -14.42 4.70
C THR A 330 -12.00 -13.29 5.68
N ILE A 331 -10.93 -12.79 6.28
CA ILE A 331 -10.97 -11.69 7.23
C ILE A 331 -10.58 -10.40 6.52
N THR A 332 -11.36 -9.32 6.67
CA THR A 332 -11.04 -8.01 6.07
C THR A 332 -10.59 -7.01 7.14
N GLY A 333 -9.53 -6.25 6.86
CA GLY A 333 -9.08 -5.14 7.71
C GLY A 333 -8.20 -5.55 8.90
N LEU A 334 -7.47 -6.66 8.77
CA LEU A 334 -6.34 -6.98 9.66
C LEU A 334 -5.11 -6.15 9.29
N GLU A 335 -4.37 -5.73 10.29
CA GLU A 335 -3.07 -5.08 10.12
C GLU A 335 -1.96 -6.13 9.97
N ALA A 336 -0.87 -5.77 9.30
CA ALA A 336 0.20 -6.72 8.94
C ALA A 336 0.87 -7.42 10.14
N HIS A 337 0.84 -6.79 11.31
CA HIS A 337 1.43 -7.29 12.55
C HIS A 337 0.46 -8.15 13.38
N GLU A 338 -0.80 -8.27 12.95
CA GLU A 338 -1.84 -8.97 13.70
C GLU A 338 -1.99 -10.43 13.27
N LEU A 339 -2.29 -11.27 14.25
CA LEU A 339 -2.55 -12.69 14.07
C LEU A 339 -4.07 -12.92 13.91
N PRO A 340 -4.53 -13.64 12.86
CA PRO A 340 -5.95 -13.84 12.58
C PRO A 340 -6.66 -14.80 13.55
N VAL A 341 -7.88 -14.42 13.94
CA VAL A 341 -8.83 -15.23 14.73
C VAL A 341 -10.23 -15.08 14.16
N ILE A 342 -10.87 -16.18 13.73
CA ILE A 342 -12.25 -16.16 13.21
C ILE A 342 -12.88 -17.55 13.27
N GLY A 343 -14.11 -17.64 13.78
CA GLY A 343 -14.83 -18.92 13.81
C GLY A 343 -14.02 -20.01 14.50
N THR A 344 -13.79 -21.14 13.82
CA THR A 344 -12.93 -22.22 14.33
C THR A 344 -11.43 -21.93 14.17
N TYR A 345 -11.04 -20.99 13.33
CA TYR A 345 -9.63 -20.72 13.04
C TYR A 345 -9.00 -19.80 14.10
N ILE A 346 -7.93 -20.27 14.73
CA ILE A 346 -7.03 -19.48 15.59
C ILE A 346 -5.62 -19.64 15.04
N ASP A 347 -4.94 -18.54 14.72
CA ASP A 347 -3.55 -18.61 14.25
C ASP A 347 -2.69 -19.41 15.26
N PRO A 348 -1.91 -20.43 14.83
CA PRO A 348 -1.14 -21.30 15.73
C PRO A 348 -0.06 -20.57 16.54
N ARG A 349 0.28 -19.33 16.16
CA ARG A 349 1.17 -18.45 16.93
C ARG A 349 0.46 -17.83 18.13
N ILE A 350 -0.86 -17.92 18.25
CA ILE A 350 -1.59 -17.45 19.43
C ILE A 350 -1.50 -18.51 20.52
N ILE A 351 -0.60 -18.29 21.50
CA ILE A 351 -0.26 -19.27 22.54
C ILE A 351 -0.65 -18.72 23.92
N PRO A 352 -1.41 -19.49 24.74
CA PRO A 352 -1.68 -19.11 26.12
C PRO A 352 -0.41 -18.86 26.95
N GLY A 353 -0.44 -17.85 27.80
CA GLY A 353 0.66 -17.38 28.64
C GLY A 353 1.37 -16.15 28.08
N PHE A 354 1.19 -15.82 26.79
CA PHE A 354 1.69 -14.58 26.18
C PHE A 354 0.63 -13.46 26.25
N SER A 355 1.09 -12.20 26.14
CA SER A 355 0.21 -11.03 26.16
C SER A 355 -0.14 -10.58 24.75
N TYR A 356 -1.41 -10.20 24.55
CA TYR A 356 -1.91 -9.71 23.27
C TYR A 356 -2.76 -8.46 23.48
N ARG A 357 -2.70 -7.55 22.50
CA ARG A 357 -3.69 -6.48 22.33
C ARG A 357 -4.64 -6.91 21.22
N VAL A 358 -5.94 -6.76 21.44
CA VAL A 358 -6.96 -7.35 20.55
C VAL A 358 -7.95 -6.30 20.08
N ARG A 359 -8.34 -6.38 18.81
CA ARG A 359 -9.44 -5.60 18.24
C ARG A 359 -10.26 -6.43 17.24
N PRO A 360 -11.54 -6.10 17.02
CA PRO A 360 -12.28 -6.61 15.88
C PRO A 360 -11.61 -6.16 14.57
N ALA A 361 -11.54 -7.05 13.57
CA ALA A 361 -10.99 -6.70 12.27
C ALA A 361 -11.79 -5.54 11.64
N GLY A 362 -11.10 -4.64 10.94
CA GLY A 362 -11.68 -3.41 10.38
C GLY A 362 -12.01 -2.29 11.38
N SER A 363 -11.97 -2.54 12.69
CA SER A 363 -12.24 -1.53 13.73
C SER A 363 -10.96 -0.93 14.31
N LYS A 364 -10.94 0.38 14.61
CA LYS A 364 -9.86 1.02 15.39
C LYS A 364 -10.00 0.84 16.90
N LYS A 365 -11.18 0.43 17.37
CA LYS A 365 -11.48 0.31 18.79
C LYS A 365 -11.03 -1.06 19.30
N HIS A 366 -10.04 -1.04 20.18
CA HIS A 366 -9.55 -2.25 20.84
C HIS A 366 -10.52 -2.74 21.91
N LEU A 367 -10.53 -4.06 22.11
CA LEU A 367 -11.19 -4.69 23.25
C LEU A 367 -10.44 -4.33 24.55
N PHE A 368 -11.11 -4.49 25.69
CA PHE A 368 -10.53 -4.29 27.01
C PHE A 368 -9.87 -2.91 27.20
N GLY A 369 -10.45 -1.87 26.58
CA GLY A 369 -9.92 -0.50 26.66
C GLY A 369 -8.55 -0.32 25.99
N GLY A 370 -8.12 -1.26 25.14
CA GLY A 370 -6.78 -1.23 24.53
C GLY A 370 -5.68 -1.84 25.40
N ALA A 371 -6.03 -2.39 26.57
CA ALA A 371 -5.08 -3.07 27.43
C ALA A 371 -4.48 -4.30 26.74
N SER A 372 -3.19 -4.50 26.93
CA SER A 372 -2.50 -5.72 26.51
C SER A 372 -2.63 -6.77 27.61
N LEU A 373 -3.47 -7.78 27.40
CA LEU A 373 -3.77 -8.77 28.44
C LEU A 373 -3.11 -10.10 28.14
N ARG A 374 -2.72 -10.82 29.19
CA ARG A 374 -2.21 -12.19 29.07
C ARG A 374 -3.33 -13.14 28.67
N LEU A 375 -3.14 -13.87 27.57
CA LEU A 375 -4.05 -14.94 27.16
C LEU A 375 -3.94 -16.12 28.13
N MET A 376 -5.05 -16.52 28.73
CA MET A 376 -5.09 -17.62 29.71
C MET A 376 -5.49 -18.94 29.05
N ASN A 377 -6.49 -18.89 28.17
CA ASN A 377 -7.02 -20.09 27.53
C ASN A 377 -7.70 -19.78 26.19
N VAL A 378 -7.68 -20.77 25.30
CA VAL A 378 -8.50 -20.83 24.08
C VAL A 378 -9.37 -22.09 24.21
N GLY A 379 -10.68 -21.88 24.33
CA GLY A 379 -11.65 -22.97 24.50
C GLY A 379 -11.76 -23.87 23.27
N ALA A 380 -12.28 -25.08 23.47
CA ALA A 380 -12.65 -25.98 22.38
C ALA A 380 -14.01 -25.60 21.77
N GLY A 381 -14.33 -26.17 20.60
CA GLY A 381 -15.62 -25.97 19.91
C GLY A 381 -15.53 -25.09 18.66
N TYR A 382 -16.71 -24.73 18.13
CA TYR A 382 -16.87 -23.97 16.88
C TYR A 382 -16.64 -22.47 17.07
N GLY A 383 -17.36 -21.84 18.00
CA GLY A 383 -16.98 -20.57 18.59
C GLY A 383 -16.04 -20.86 19.76
N LYS A 384 -14.75 -20.53 19.64
CA LYS A 384 -13.78 -20.77 20.71
C LYS A 384 -13.84 -19.62 21.69
N ARG A 385 -14.09 -19.92 22.96
CA ARG A 385 -14.03 -18.92 24.03
C ARG A 385 -12.58 -18.54 24.30
N ILE A 386 -12.23 -17.28 24.07
CA ILE A 386 -10.90 -16.74 24.31
C ILE A 386 -10.92 -16.00 25.63
N THR A 387 -10.12 -16.46 26.60
CA THR A 387 -10.11 -15.94 27.97
C THR A 387 -8.76 -15.32 28.29
N PHE A 388 -8.78 -14.07 28.76
CA PHE A 388 -7.62 -13.32 29.19
C PHE A 388 -7.54 -13.23 30.72
N ALA A 389 -6.38 -12.84 31.23
CA ALA A 389 -6.16 -12.68 32.65
C ALA A 389 -7.09 -11.58 33.21
N PRO A 390 -7.67 -11.79 34.40
CA PRO A 390 -8.48 -10.79 35.07
C PRO A 390 -7.61 -9.65 35.59
N ASP A 391 -8.23 -8.49 35.83
CA ASP A 391 -7.55 -7.44 36.59
C ASP A 391 -7.39 -7.88 38.04
N SER A 392 -6.38 -7.35 38.73
CA SER A 392 -6.07 -7.69 40.13
C SER A 392 -7.27 -7.54 41.07
N ASN A 393 -8.20 -6.65 40.73
CA ASN A 393 -9.34 -6.29 41.57
C ASN A 393 -10.64 -7.02 41.16
N THR A 394 -10.63 -7.82 40.08
CA THR A 394 -11.84 -8.45 39.50
C THR A 394 -11.68 -9.95 39.22
N LEU A 395 -10.85 -10.63 40.02
CA LEU A 395 -10.50 -12.06 39.88
C LEU A 395 -11.71 -13.00 39.67
N ASN A 396 -12.83 -12.77 40.37
CA ASN A 396 -14.00 -13.65 40.33
C ASN A 396 -15.10 -13.23 39.32
N ASN A 397 -15.06 -12.00 38.82
CA ASN A 397 -16.11 -11.43 37.94
C ASN A 397 -15.51 -10.84 36.66
N SER A 398 -14.45 -11.48 36.13
CA SER A 398 -13.77 -10.95 34.96
C SER A 398 -14.59 -11.08 33.69
N THR A 399 -14.75 -9.96 33.00
CA THR A 399 -15.34 -9.86 31.67
C THR A 399 -14.29 -9.94 30.55
N ASN A 400 -13.05 -10.32 30.88
CA ASN A 400 -11.93 -10.36 29.95
C ASN A 400 -11.99 -11.63 29.06
N TYR A 401 -13.10 -11.85 28.38
CA TYR A 401 -13.27 -12.95 27.43
C TYR A 401 -14.20 -12.54 26.28
N PHE A 402 -14.08 -13.24 25.16
CA PHE A 402 -15.00 -13.15 24.03
C PHE A 402 -15.00 -14.48 23.25
N TRP A 403 -15.83 -14.57 22.21
CA TRP A 403 -15.92 -15.75 21.35
C TRP A 403 -15.32 -15.44 19.97
N SER A 404 -14.55 -16.35 19.40
CA SER A 404 -13.87 -16.14 18.11
C SER A 404 -14.80 -15.86 16.92
N ASP A 405 -16.09 -16.10 17.06
CA ASP A 405 -17.16 -15.86 16.08
C ASP A 405 -18.09 -14.69 16.44
N SER A 406 -17.80 -13.94 17.53
CA SER A 406 -18.66 -12.83 17.95
C SER A 406 -18.52 -11.57 17.08
N HIS A 407 -17.64 -11.58 16.06
CA HIS A 407 -17.51 -10.52 15.05
C HIS A 407 -17.42 -11.15 13.66
N PRO A 408 -18.20 -10.69 12.66
CA PRO A 408 -18.30 -11.33 11.35
C PRO A 408 -16.97 -11.38 10.59
N ASP A 409 -16.15 -10.34 10.71
CA ASP A 409 -14.82 -10.28 10.09
C ASP A 409 -13.72 -10.84 11.01
N GLY A 410 -14.05 -11.38 12.18
CA GLY A 410 -13.06 -11.92 13.12
C GLY A 410 -12.26 -10.85 13.88
N PHE A 411 -11.10 -11.24 14.40
CA PHE A 411 -10.28 -10.45 15.31
C PHE A 411 -8.80 -10.47 14.93
N GLY A 412 -8.14 -9.35 15.18
CA GLY A 412 -6.69 -9.20 15.08
C GLY A 412 -6.04 -9.26 16.45
N PHE A 413 -5.03 -10.12 16.59
CA PHE A 413 -4.21 -10.26 17.80
C PHE A 413 -2.82 -9.69 17.57
N GLU A 414 -2.52 -8.55 18.17
CA GLU A 414 -1.17 -7.98 18.22
C GLU A 414 -0.39 -8.60 19.39
N PRO A 415 0.73 -9.31 19.16
CA PRO A 415 1.58 -9.84 20.23
C PRO A 415 2.28 -8.69 20.97
N ARG A 416 2.31 -8.73 22.30
CA ARG A 416 2.92 -7.68 23.12
C ARG A 416 3.98 -8.25 24.06
N ALA A 417 5.24 -7.88 23.82
CA ALA A 417 6.40 -8.25 24.63
C ALA A 417 6.72 -7.20 25.71
N VAL A 418 6.55 -5.92 25.36
CA VAL A 418 6.86 -4.77 26.24
C VAL A 418 5.63 -3.89 26.49
N HIS A 419 5.55 -3.36 27.70
CA HIS A 419 4.46 -2.49 28.17
C HIS A 419 5.05 -1.24 28.82
N GLU A 420 4.27 -0.16 28.87
CA GLU A 420 4.60 1.05 29.63
C GLU A 420 4.93 0.70 31.10
N GLY A 421 5.93 1.36 31.65
CA GLY A 421 6.41 1.15 33.02
C GLY A 421 7.34 -0.06 33.21
N MET A 422 7.54 -0.92 32.20
CA MET A 422 8.50 -2.01 32.32
C MET A 422 9.93 -1.47 32.48
N LYS A 423 10.67 -2.01 33.45
CA LYS A 423 12.05 -1.61 33.76
C LYS A 423 13.06 -2.65 33.24
N PHE A 424 14.22 -2.17 32.84
CA PHE A 424 15.29 -2.98 32.28
C PHE A 424 16.66 -2.41 32.66
N ALA A 425 17.66 -3.29 32.76
CA ALA A 425 19.06 -2.92 32.83
C ALA A 425 19.60 -2.72 31.41
N VAL A 426 20.33 -1.63 31.20
CA VAL A 426 21.05 -1.37 29.96
C VAL A 426 22.41 -2.05 30.07
N MET A 427 22.73 -2.93 29.13
CA MET A 427 23.93 -3.74 29.14
C MET A 427 24.73 -3.53 27.85
N ALA A 428 26.06 -3.48 27.96
CA ALA A 428 26.98 -3.75 26.86
C ALA A 428 27.71 -5.05 27.18
N GLU A 429 27.47 -6.08 26.36
CA GLU A 429 27.88 -7.45 26.66
C GLU A 429 27.36 -7.87 28.06
N ASP A 430 28.27 -8.14 29.00
CA ASP A 430 27.95 -8.50 30.39
C ASP A 430 28.11 -7.34 31.38
N GLN A 431 28.52 -6.14 30.91
CA GLN A 431 28.68 -4.96 31.75
C GLN A 431 27.38 -4.14 31.82
N ARG A 432 26.90 -3.87 33.04
CA ARG A 432 25.79 -2.95 33.26
C ARG A 432 26.25 -1.51 33.01
N LEU A 433 25.53 -0.83 32.14
CA LEU A 433 25.74 0.57 31.78
C LEU A 433 24.69 1.51 32.38
N GLY A 434 23.59 0.98 32.91
CA GLY A 434 22.53 1.79 33.49
C GLY A 434 21.22 1.04 33.65
N GLU A 435 20.15 1.80 33.76
CA GLU A 435 18.77 1.33 33.80
C GLU A 435 17.89 2.14 32.87
N GLY A 436 16.78 1.54 32.45
CA GLY A 436 15.75 2.27 31.74
C GLY A 436 14.37 1.75 32.04
N SER A 437 13.39 2.57 31.71
CA SER A 437 11.98 2.23 31.83
C SER A 437 11.24 2.63 30.56
N VAL A 438 10.30 1.80 30.13
CA VAL A 438 9.47 2.08 28.96
C VAL A 438 8.51 3.22 29.30
N PHE A 439 8.66 4.36 28.62
CA PHE A 439 7.79 5.52 28.76
C PHE A 439 6.56 5.41 27.85
N ARG A 440 6.76 5.01 26.59
CA ARG A 440 5.69 4.81 25.62
C ARG A 440 5.94 3.57 24.78
N ALA A 441 4.89 2.80 24.53
CA ALA A 441 4.91 1.61 23.69
C ALA A 441 3.79 1.64 22.66
N ASP A 442 3.59 2.79 22.01
CA ASP A 442 2.42 3.03 21.13
C ASP A 442 2.54 2.35 19.78
N ALA A 443 3.77 2.15 19.30
CA ALA A 443 4.01 1.43 18.06
C ALA A 443 3.56 -0.03 18.19
N ALA A 444 3.08 -0.57 17.08
CA ALA A 444 2.72 -1.97 16.98
C ALA A 444 3.95 -2.85 17.18
N GLN A 445 3.76 -3.98 17.86
CA GLN A 445 4.77 -5.00 18.04
C GLN A 445 4.48 -6.19 17.11
N GLN A 446 5.51 -6.67 16.41
CA GLN A 446 5.35 -7.67 15.36
C GLN A 446 6.16 -8.92 15.68
N GLU A 447 5.51 -10.09 15.63
CA GLU A 447 6.20 -11.37 15.76
C GLU A 447 7.00 -11.69 14.49
N GLU A 448 8.32 -11.77 14.62
CA GLU A 448 9.25 -12.14 13.55
C GLU A 448 9.38 -13.67 13.44
N LYS A 449 9.43 -14.35 14.59
CA LYS A 449 9.69 -15.79 14.67
C LYS A 449 9.13 -16.41 15.95
N GLN A 450 8.66 -17.65 15.83
CA GLN A 450 8.36 -18.54 16.96
C GLN A 450 9.23 -19.79 16.90
N GLU A 451 9.81 -20.17 18.04
CA GLU A 451 10.56 -21.40 18.21
C GLU A 451 9.94 -22.30 19.28
N LEU A 452 9.98 -23.60 19.02
CA LEU A 452 9.58 -24.64 19.95
C LEU A 452 10.83 -25.42 20.36
N SER A 453 11.12 -25.46 21.66
CA SER A 453 12.23 -26.25 22.21
C SER A 453 11.70 -27.24 23.24
N GLY A 454 11.97 -28.54 23.05
CA GLY A 454 11.54 -29.62 23.95
C GLY A 454 10.48 -30.57 23.35
N LYS A 455 10.15 -31.64 24.08
CA LYS A 455 9.12 -32.63 23.70
C LYS A 455 7.70 -32.09 24.00
N ALA A 456 6.66 -32.63 23.36
CA ALA A 456 5.27 -32.15 23.42
C ALA A 456 4.71 -31.90 24.84
N ASN A 457 5.07 -32.73 25.83
CA ASN A 457 4.60 -32.58 27.23
C ASN A 457 5.46 -31.62 28.08
N GLY A 458 6.44 -30.96 27.46
CA GLY A 458 7.46 -30.14 28.11
C GLY A 458 7.99 -29.03 27.21
N ALA A 459 7.15 -28.48 26.34
CA ALA A 459 7.55 -27.50 25.33
C ALA A 459 7.83 -26.11 25.95
N LYS A 460 9.00 -25.56 25.63
CA LYS A 460 9.35 -24.16 25.81
C LYS A 460 9.02 -23.42 24.52
N PHE A 461 8.15 -22.43 24.60
CA PHE A 461 7.85 -21.52 23.49
C PHE A 461 8.72 -20.28 23.60
N ILE A 462 9.37 -19.88 22.51
CA ILE A 462 10.16 -18.65 22.42
C ILE A 462 9.61 -17.83 21.26
N LYS A 463 9.30 -16.57 21.50
CA LYS A 463 8.87 -15.60 20.49
C LYS A 463 9.91 -14.50 20.35
N HIS A 464 10.24 -14.18 19.10
CA HIS A 464 11.02 -13.02 18.71
C HIS A 464 10.04 -11.96 18.21
N ILE A 465 9.92 -10.88 18.96
CA ILE A 465 8.94 -9.82 18.69
C ILE A 465 9.72 -8.53 18.46
N TYR A 466 9.62 -7.97 17.26
CA TYR A 466 10.16 -6.66 16.96
C TYR A 466 9.40 -5.60 17.76
N ILE A 467 10.15 -4.70 18.39
CA ILE A 467 9.64 -3.60 19.19
C ILE A 467 10.25 -2.28 18.75
N ASP A 468 9.48 -1.21 18.91
CA ASP A 468 9.91 0.16 18.75
C ASP A 468 9.24 1.00 19.84
N VAL A 469 10.01 1.39 20.85
CA VAL A 469 9.49 2.00 22.07
C VAL A 469 10.27 3.25 22.43
N THR A 470 9.61 4.13 23.18
CA THR A 470 10.28 5.28 23.80
C THR A 470 10.55 4.96 25.25
N CYS A 471 11.78 5.15 25.68
CA CYS A 471 12.24 4.81 27.02
C CYS A 471 12.87 6.02 27.72
N HIS A 472 12.73 6.08 29.03
CA HIS A 472 13.62 6.85 29.89
C HIS A 472 14.83 6.00 30.23
N ILE A 473 16.03 6.45 29.88
CA ILE A 473 17.29 5.74 30.12
C ILE A 473 18.19 6.59 31.01
N THR A 474 18.67 5.99 32.09
CA THR A 474 19.63 6.57 33.03
C THR A 474 20.91 5.74 32.95
N LEU A 475 22.01 6.36 32.51
CA LEU A 475 23.32 5.70 32.42
C LEU A 475 24.12 5.89 33.71
N ASP A 476 24.74 4.81 34.18
CA ASP A 476 25.63 4.80 35.33
C ASP A 476 26.91 5.56 34.96
N THR A 477 27.06 6.80 35.45
CA THR A 477 28.28 7.60 35.19
C THR A 477 29.21 7.59 36.40
N PRO A 478 30.49 7.19 36.24
CA PRO A 478 31.39 7.01 37.38
C PRO A 478 31.86 8.32 38.05
N ASN A 479 31.64 9.49 37.44
CA ASN A 479 32.34 10.73 37.82
C ASN A 479 31.45 11.98 38.06
N LYS A 480 30.15 11.85 38.34
CA LYS A 480 29.30 13.01 38.70
C LYS A 480 28.65 12.81 40.07
N ARG A 481 28.86 13.77 40.99
CA ARG A 481 28.25 13.85 42.33
C ARG A 481 26.76 14.29 42.31
N GLY A 482 26.08 14.17 41.17
CA GLY A 482 24.66 14.55 41.01
C GLY A 482 23.85 13.35 40.53
N GLU A 483 22.55 13.33 40.83
CA GLU A 483 21.62 12.31 40.33
C GLU A 483 21.67 12.29 38.80
N ALA A 484 21.87 11.11 38.22
CA ALA A 484 21.91 10.94 36.77
C ALA A 484 20.53 11.22 36.19
N GLU A 485 20.41 12.23 35.33
CA GLU A 485 19.12 12.59 34.73
C GLU A 485 18.70 11.57 33.66
N PRO A 486 17.44 11.11 33.67
CA PRO A 486 16.91 10.19 32.68
C PRO A 486 16.76 10.87 31.32
N GLN A 487 17.32 10.26 30.28
CA GLN A 487 17.19 10.72 28.90
C GLN A 487 16.05 9.98 28.19
N VAL A 488 15.25 10.72 27.41
CA VAL A 488 14.21 10.13 26.55
C VAL A 488 14.86 9.65 25.26
N MET A 489 14.81 8.34 25.00
CA MET A 489 15.44 7.72 23.84
C MET A 489 14.46 6.79 23.12
N ARG A 490 14.53 6.76 21.78
CA ARG A 490 13.84 5.74 20.98
C ARG A 490 14.72 4.50 20.91
N VAL A 491 14.11 3.36 21.23
CA VAL A 491 14.74 2.06 21.36
C VAL A 491 14.00 1.09 20.45
N SER A 492 14.68 0.57 19.44
CA SER A 492 14.12 -0.44 18.53
C SER A 492 14.98 -1.70 18.54
N GLY A 493 14.38 -2.87 18.47
CA GLY A 493 15.10 -4.15 18.52
C GLY A 493 14.17 -5.36 18.59
N THR A 494 14.74 -6.54 18.78
CA THR A 494 13.97 -7.80 18.86
C THR A 494 13.88 -8.25 20.32
N ALA A 495 12.68 -8.18 20.89
CA ALA A 495 12.35 -8.72 22.21
C ALA A 495 12.21 -10.23 22.17
N ILE A 496 12.94 -10.94 23.03
CA ILE A 496 12.86 -12.39 23.18
C ILE A 496 12.00 -12.73 24.39
N VAL A 497 10.82 -13.28 24.14
CA VAL A 497 9.85 -13.66 25.18
C VAL A 497 9.74 -15.18 25.21
N ALA A 498 9.85 -15.80 26.39
CA ALA A 498 9.75 -17.24 26.51
C ALA A 498 8.76 -17.69 27.58
N ARG A 499 8.07 -18.80 27.30
CA ARG A 499 7.23 -19.51 28.26
C ARG A 499 7.75 -20.93 28.41
N GLY A 500 8.25 -21.27 29.60
CA GLY A 500 8.65 -22.63 29.94
C GLY A 500 7.46 -23.57 30.21
N PRO A 501 7.71 -24.89 30.33
CA PRO A 501 6.66 -25.90 30.45
C PRO A 501 5.74 -25.78 31.67
N LYS A 502 6.31 -25.33 32.80
CA LYS A 502 5.59 -25.16 34.07
C LYS A 502 5.21 -23.71 34.34
N GLN A 503 5.47 -22.82 33.38
CA GLN A 503 5.19 -21.39 33.53
C GLN A 503 3.82 -21.06 32.93
N THR A 504 2.97 -20.42 33.73
CA THR A 504 1.66 -19.93 33.29
C THR A 504 1.76 -18.58 32.59
N GLN A 505 2.94 -17.95 32.58
CA GLN A 505 3.21 -16.65 31.98
C GLN A 505 4.53 -16.68 31.22
N ALA A 506 4.52 -16.11 30.02
CA ALA A 506 5.71 -15.85 29.26
C ALA A 506 6.48 -14.66 29.86
N GLN A 507 7.79 -14.75 29.90
CA GLN A 507 8.67 -13.72 30.44
C GLN A 507 9.56 -13.16 29.33
N LEU A 508 9.66 -11.84 29.28
CA LEU A 508 10.69 -11.16 28.49
C LEU A 508 12.06 -11.49 29.08
N ILE A 509 12.89 -12.16 28.28
CA ILE A 509 14.25 -12.54 28.66
C ILE A 509 15.20 -11.35 28.45
N ARG A 510 15.19 -10.79 27.23
CA ARG A 510 16.06 -9.70 26.80
C ARG A 510 15.54 -9.06 25.50
N ILE A 511 16.08 -7.91 25.15
CA ILE A 511 15.92 -7.26 23.85
C ILE A 511 17.31 -7.23 23.19
N GLU A 512 17.40 -7.81 22.00
CA GLU A 512 18.61 -7.89 21.19
C GLU A 512 18.57 -6.91 20.00
N LYS A 513 19.73 -6.68 19.38
CA LYS A 513 19.89 -5.86 18.17
C LYS A 513 19.32 -4.45 18.36
N THR A 514 19.56 -3.89 19.54
CA THR A 514 18.96 -2.62 19.91
C THR A 514 19.64 -1.48 19.17
N LEU A 515 18.88 -0.75 18.36
CA LEU A 515 19.27 0.56 17.85
C LEU A 515 18.74 1.62 18.80
N VAL A 516 19.66 2.35 19.43
CA VAL A 516 19.36 3.52 20.25
C VAL A 516 19.72 4.76 19.44
N LEU A 517 18.72 5.56 19.08
CA LEU A 517 18.93 6.81 18.36
C LEU A 517 19.05 7.95 19.38
N HIS A 518 20.28 8.44 19.58
CA HIS A 518 20.53 9.75 20.17
C HIS A 518 20.92 10.73 19.05
N LEU A 519 20.64 12.01 19.24
CA LEU A 519 20.87 13.12 18.29
C LEU A 519 22.29 13.22 17.68
N ASN A 520 23.27 12.36 17.99
CA ASN A 520 24.61 12.32 17.36
C ASN A 520 25.42 11.00 17.52
N SER A 521 24.83 9.86 17.88
CA SER A 521 25.57 8.56 17.87
C SER A 521 24.67 7.33 17.81
N ILE A 522 25.14 6.29 17.11
CA ILE A 522 24.53 4.95 17.02
C ILE A 522 25.34 4.01 17.89
N SER A 523 24.70 3.36 18.86
CA SER A 523 25.32 2.36 19.75
C SER A 523 24.50 1.08 19.74
N CYS A 524 25.17 -0.08 19.59
CA CYS A 524 24.54 -1.39 19.74
C CYS A 524 24.52 -1.76 21.23
N LEU A 525 23.33 -1.91 21.82
CA LEU A 525 23.14 -2.23 23.24
C LEU A 525 22.18 -3.41 23.42
N ASN A 526 22.24 -4.08 24.57
CA ASN A 526 21.28 -5.11 24.96
C ASN A 526 20.48 -4.63 26.19
N LEU A 527 19.18 -4.91 26.23
CA LEU A 527 18.36 -4.63 27.41
C LEU A 527 17.94 -5.94 28.08
N LYS A 528 18.15 -6.05 29.38
CA LYS A 528 17.75 -7.20 30.18
C LYS A 528 16.67 -6.78 31.18
N LYS A 529 15.56 -7.51 31.26
CA LYS A 529 14.48 -7.17 32.19
C LYS A 529 14.99 -7.22 33.64
N LEU A 530 14.65 -6.20 34.44
CA LEU A 530 14.95 -6.12 35.88
C LEU A 530 13.97 -6.95 36.72
#